data_AF-A0A7S0N610-F1
#
_entry.id   AF-A0A7S0N610-F1
#
_cell.length_a   1.000
_cell.length_b   1.000
_cell.length_c   1.000
_cell.angle_alpha   90.00
_cell.angle_beta   90.00
_cell.angle_gamma   90.00
#
_symmetry.space_group_name_H-M   'P 1'
#
loop_
_entity.id
_entity.type
_entity.pdbx_description
1 polymer ?
#
loop_
_entity_poly.entity_id
_entity_poly.type
_entity_poly.pdbx_seq_one_letter_code
_entity_poly.pdbx_strand_id
1 'polypeptide(L)'
;ANASMDQVGVTPLARRIADRIHETVREADKAAEACLLLVDNMELEQLAVALASRRGDLDEAGAKLTGVSVLTKTGGAGAWGKAEAVQVEGADTGAAQSMLRAYLAEGRHLELVDWDCHLDDPSRGWLPP
;
A
#
# COMPACT_ATOMS: atom_id res chain seq x y z
N ALA A 1 -30.72 7.81 13.24
CA ALA A 1 -29.35 8.32 13.16
C ALA A 1 -28.66 7.56 12.03
N ASN A 2 -28.50 8.20 10.87
CA ASN A 2 -27.97 7.58 9.67
C ASN A 2 -26.45 7.41 9.84
N ALA A 3 -25.98 6.18 10.04
CA ALA A 3 -24.57 5.83 9.92
C ALA A 3 -24.19 5.88 8.43
N SER A 4 -23.88 7.10 7.98
CA SER A 4 -23.58 7.44 6.59
C SER A 4 -22.06 7.43 6.38
N MET A 5 -21.57 6.51 5.54
CA MET A 5 -20.28 6.60 4.81
C MET A 5 -18.94 6.47 5.59
N ASP A 6 -18.93 6.03 6.85
CA ASP A 6 -17.75 6.17 7.72
C ASP A 6 -16.73 4.99 7.81
N GLN A 7 -16.80 3.93 7.00
CA GLN A 7 -15.90 2.78 7.22
C GLN A 7 -15.26 2.21 5.95
N VAL A 8 -14.63 3.06 5.15
CA VAL A 8 -13.32 2.65 4.62
C VAL A 8 -12.37 2.85 5.81
N GLY A 9 -11.65 1.82 6.27
CA GLY A 9 -10.84 1.79 7.51
C GLY A 9 -9.65 2.79 7.58
N VAL A 10 -9.81 3.99 7.03
CA VAL A 10 -8.85 5.09 7.02
C VAL A 10 -8.91 5.82 8.35
N THR A 11 -7.79 5.85 9.06
CA THR A 11 -7.69 6.61 10.31
C THR A 11 -7.75 8.13 10.05
N PRO A 12 -8.19 8.95 11.04
CA PRO A 12 -8.17 10.41 10.89
C PRO A 12 -6.78 10.99 10.59
N LEU A 13 -5.71 10.34 11.08
CA LEU A 13 -4.34 10.73 10.77
C LEU A 13 -4.00 10.48 9.30
N ALA A 14 -4.27 9.28 8.79
CA ALA A 14 -4.04 8.94 7.39
C ALA A 14 -4.81 9.88 6.45
N ARG A 15 -6.05 10.22 6.79
CA ARG A 15 -6.86 11.18 6.02
C ARG A 15 -6.23 12.56 5.96
N ARG A 16 -5.80 13.11 7.10
CA ARG A 16 -5.16 14.45 7.15
C ARG A 16 -3.86 14.50 6.35
N ILE A 17 -3.05 13.44 6.42
CA ILE A 17 -1.82 13.33 5.63
C ILE A 17 -2.16 13.28 4.14
N ALA A 18 -3.10 12.43 3.74
CA ALA A 18 -3.52 12.30 2.34
C ALA A 18 -4.09 13.61 1.79
N ASP A 19 -4.92 14.32 2.56
CA ASP A 19 -5.44 15.63 2.19
C ASP A 19 -4.32 16.65 1.97
N ARG A 20 -3.34 16.70 2.88
CA ARG A 20 -2.21 17.62 2.76
C ARG A 20 -1.33 17.30 1.55
N ILE A 21 -1.08 16.02 1.26
CA ILE A 21 -0.35 15.59 0.08
C ILE A 21 -1.13 15.99 -1.19
N HIS A 22 -2.44 15.73 -1.23
CA HIS A 22 -3.29 16.09 -2.37
C HIS A 22 -3.28 17.59 -2.68
N GLU A 23 -3.34 18.44 -1.65
CA GLU A 23 -3.17 19.89 -1.81
C GLU A 23 -1.80 20.24 -2.38
N THR A 24 -0.73 19.71 -1.77
CA THR A 24 0.66 20.02 -2.13
C THR A 24 0.97 19.62 -3.58
N VAL A 25 0.54 18.44 -4.04
CA VAL A 25 0.77 18.02 -5.43
C VAL A 25 -0.02 18.87 -6.43
N ARG A 26 -1.21 19.35 -6.05
CA ARG A 26 -2.04 20.22 -6.90
C ARG A 26 -1.54 21.66 -6.97
N GLU A 27 -0.86 22.14 -5.94
CA GLU A 27 -0.14 23.41 -5.96
C GLU A 27 1.00 23.39 -7.00
N ALA A 28 1.68 22.25 -7.14
CA ALA A 28 2.75 22.06 -8.13
C ALA A 28 2.20 21.77 -9.55
N ASP A 29 1.18 20.91 -9.66
CA ASP A 29 0.51 20.56 -10.91
C ASP A 29 -0.99 20.38 -10.70
N LYS A 30 -1.80 21.28 -11.26
CA LYS A 30 -3.26 21.27 -11.11
C LYS A 30 -3.94 20.00 -11.64
N ALA A 31 -3.27 19.26 -12.54
CA ALA A 31 -3.75 17.99 -13.08
C ALA A 31 -3.33 16.77 -12.24
N ALA A 32 -2.42 16.93 -11.27
CA ALA A 32 -1.99 15.84 -10.42
C ALA A 32 -3.10 15.39 -9.46
N GLU A 33 -3.28 14.07 -9.34
CA GLU A 33 -4.21 13.45 -8.40
C GLU A 33 -3.44 12.50 -7.48
N ALA A 34 -3.39 12.83 -6.20
CA ALA A 34 -2.89 11.89 -5.19
C ALA A 34 -3.89 10.76 -4.97
N CYS A 35 -3.37 9.55 -4.71
CA CYS A 35 -4.15 8.41 -4.27
C CYS A 35 -3.80 8.03 -2.82
N LEU A 36 -4.75 7.41 -2.13
CA LEU A 36 -4.55 6.80 -0.82
C LEU A 36 -4.61 5.28 -0.98
N LEU A 37 -3.52 4.61 -0.65
CA LEU A 37 -3.42 3.16 -0.66
C LEU A 37 -3.73 2.61 0.73
N LEU A 38 -4.60 1.61 0.78
CA LEU A 38 -4.84 0.79 1.97
C LEU A 38 -4.28 -0.59 1.71
N VAL A 39 -3.44 -1.06 2.62
CA VAL A 39 -2.82 -2.39 2.58
C VAL A 39 -3.40 -3.21 3.72
N ASP A 40 -3.95 -4.38 3.41
CA ASP A 40 -4.36 -5.36 4.38
C ASP A 40 -3.13 -6.16 4.85
N ASN A 41 -2.58 -5.73 5.99
CA ASN A 41 -1.42 -6.38 6.58
C ASN A 41 -1.71 -7.83 6.98
N MET A 42 -2.96 -8.19 7.27
CA MET A 42 -3.30 -9.57 7.62
C MET A 42 -3.10 -10.52 6.45
N GLU A 43 -3.47 -10.11 5.23
CA GLU A 43 -3.20 -10.90 4.03
C GLU A 43 -1.69 -11.08 3.80
N LEU A 44 -0.90 -10.02 4.04
CA LEU A 44 0.55 -10.07 3.89
C LEU A 44 1.22 -11.00 4.92
N GLU A 45 0.80 -10.93 6.18
CA GLU A 45 1.29 -11.80 7.24
C GLU A 45 0.95 -13.27 6.97
N GLN A 46 -0.29 -13.54 6.53
CA GLN A 46 -0.70 -14.89 6.14
C GLN A 46 0.15 -15.44 4.99
N LEU A 47 0.49 -14.61 4.00
CA LEU A 47 1.40 -15.00 2.92
C LEU A 47 2.79 -15.36 3.47
N ALA A 48 3.36 -14.51 4.33
CA ALA A 48 4.69 -14.76 4.91
C ALA A 48 4.73 -16.06 5.73
N VAL A 49 3.70 -16.29 6.56
CA VAL A 49 3.56 -17.54 7.34
C VAL A 49 3.42 -18.75 6.41
N ALA A 50 2.62 -18.64 5.36
CA ALA A 50 2.40 -19.74 4.42
C ALA A 50 3.67 -20.09 3.64
N LEU A 51 4.47 -19.09 3.23
CA LEU A 51 5.78 -19.28 2.60
C LEU A 51 6.79 -19.94 3.56
N ALA A 52 6.81 -19.53 4.83
CA ALA A 52 7.69 -20.13 5.83
C ALA A 52 7.30 -21.57 6.19
N SER A 53 5.99 -21.86 6.19
CA SER A 53 5.44 -23.17 6.59
C SER A 53 5.42 -24.20 5.46
N ARG A 54 5.29 -23.77 4.20
CA ARG A 54 5.27 -24.65 3.03
C ARG A 54 6.53 -24.44 2.20
N ARG A 55 7.44 -25.41 2.29
CA ARG A 55 8.66 -25.52 1.46
C ARG A 55 8.38 -25.81 -0.04
N GLY A 56 7.25 -25.39 -0.62
CA GLY A 56 7.00 -25.64 -2.05
C GLY A 56 5.68 -25.14 -2.65
N ASP A 57 4.51 -25.41 -2.04
CA ASP A 57 3.25 -25.28 -2.81
C ASP A 57 2.21 -24.35 -2.14
N LEU A 58 2.22 -23.09 -2.55
CA LEU A 58 1.04 -22.22 -2.51
C LEU A 58 0.23 -22.49 -3.77
N ASP A 59 -1.04 -22.86 -3.63
CA ASP A 59 -1.94 -23.02 -4.77
C ASP A 59 -2.24 -21.66 -5.44
N GLU A 60 -2.74 -21.69 -6.69
CA GLU A 60 -3.06 -20.47 -7.46
C GLU A 60 -4.13 -19.58 -6.80
N ALA A 61 -4.88 -20.12 -5.83
CA ALA A 61 -5.89 -19.39 -5.06
C ALA A 61 -5.30 -18.65 -3.85
N GLY A 62 -4.33 -19.23 -3.14
CA GLY A 62 -3.54 -18.56 -2.09
C GLY A 62 -2.49 -17.59 -2.64
N ALA A 63 -2.46 -17.41 -3.96
CA ALA A 63 -1.42 -16.73 -4.72
C ALA A 63 -1.79 -15.30 -5.17
N LYS A 64 -3.07 -14.92 -5.17
CA LYS A 64 -3.49 -13.55 -5.53
C LYS A 64 -3.59 -12.72 -4.27
N LEU A 65 -2.60 -11.85 -4.04
CA LEU A 65 -2.68 -10.86 -2.99
C LEU A 65 -3.65 -9.76 -3.44
N THR A 66 -4.85 -9.74 -2.86
CA THR A 66 -5.91 -8.77 -3.18
C THR A 66 -6.00 -7.62 -2.16
N GLY A 67 -5.12 -7.61 -1.17
CA GLY A 67 -5.18 -6.74 0.00
C GLY A 67 -4.83 -5.28 -0.23
N VAL A 68 -4.66 -4.81 -1.47
CA VAL A 68 -4.45 -3.38 -1.75
C VAL A 68 -5.73 -2.76 -2.28
N SER A 69 -6.25 -1.76 -1.56
CA SER A 69 -7.36 -0.93 -1.99
C SER A 69 -6.89 0.48 -2.31
N VAL A 70 -7.35 1.04 -3.43
CA VAL A 70 -7.03 2.42 -3.83
C VAL A 70 -8.23 3.32 -3.58
N LEU A 71 -7.99 4.44 -2.90
CA LEU A 71 -8.92 5.55 -2.82
C LEU A 71 -8.42 6.76 -3.59
N THR A 72 -9.34 7.44 -4.25
CA THR A 72 -9.09 8.71 -4.93
C THR A 72 -10.04 9.78 -4.42
N LYS A 73 -9.68 11.04 -4.65
CA LYS A 73 -10.46 12.21 -4.28
C LYS A 73 -11.02 12.85 -5.55
N THR A 74 -12.33 12.68 -5.80
CA THR A 74 -12.98 13.23 -6.99
C THR A 74 -13.31 14.71 -6.78
N GLY A 75 -12.62 15.59 -7.53
CA GLY A 75 -12.69 17.04 -7.35
C GLY A 75 -11.97 17.48 -6.08
N GLY A 76 -11.23 18.61 -6.12
CA GLY A 76 -10.26 18.98 -5.08
C GLY A 76 -10.77 19.09 -3.63
N ALA A 77 -12.10 19.13 -3.42
CA ALA A 77 -12.74 19.15 -2.10
C ALA A 77 -13.63 17.92 -1.81
N GLY A 78 -13.60 16.90 -2.66
CA GLY A 78 -14.39 15.67 -2.50
C GLY A 78 -13.92 14.80 -1.34
N ALA A 79 -14.73 13.82 -0.94
CA ALA A 79 -14.28 12.80 0.02
C ALA A 79 -13.39 11.76 -0.68
N TRP A 80 -12.45 11.17 0.07
CA TRP A 80 -11.74 9.96 -0.37
C TRP A 80 -12.75 8.82 -0.55
N GLY A 81 -12.91 8.37 -1.79
CA GLY A 81 -13.80 7.28 -2.19
C GLY A 81 -13.01 6.15 -2.84
N LYS A 82 -13.55 4.91 -2.78
CA LYS A 82 -12.94 3.78 -3.47
C LYS A 82 -12.88 4.08 -4.96
N ALA A 83 -11.70 3.93 -5.55
CA ALA A 83 -11.55 4.05 -6.98
C ALA A 83 -12.09 2.80 -7.66
N GLU A 84 -13.27 2.89 -8.30
CA GLU A 84 -13.80 1.77 -9.10
C GLU A 84 -13.03 1.61 -10.43
N ALA A 85 -12.36 2.67 -10.89
CA ALA A 85 -11.73 2.74 -12.22
C ALA A 85 -10.20 2.92 -12.20
N VAL A 86 -9.54 2.92 -11.03
CA VAL A 86 -8.07 2.96 -11.00
C VAL A 86 -7.55 1.55 -11.24
N GLN A 87 -7.19 1.29 -12.49
CA GLN A 87 -6.35 0.16 -12.85
C GLN A 87 -4.94 0.46 -12.34
N VAL A 88 -4.52 -0.18 -11.25
CA VAL A 88 -3.11 -0.14 -10.85
C VAL A 88 -2.36 -1.09 -11.78
N GLU A 89 -1.83 -0.54 -12.86
CA GLU A 89 -0.99 -1.30 -13.78
C GLU A 89 0.16 -1.95 -13.00
N GLY A 90 0.33 -3.26 -13.17
CA GLY A 90 1.43 -4.00 -12.56
C GLY A 90 1.13 -4.66 -11.21
N ALA A 91 0.17 -4.18 -10.42
CA ALA A 91 -0.09 -4.67 -9.06
C ALA A 91 -0.52 -6.15 -9.01
N ASP A 92 -1.35 -6.57 -9.97
CA ASP A 92 -1.85 -7.94 -10.06
C ASP A 92 -1.12 -8.78 -11.13
N THR A 93 0.05 -8.33 -11.58
CA THR A 93 0.83 -9.13 -12.53
C THR A 93 1.46 -10.32 -11.82
N GLY A 94 1.48 -11.48 -12.47
CA GLY A 94 2.18 -12.66 -11.96
C GLY A 94 3.65 -12.38 -11.64
N ALA A 95 4.28 -11.43 -12.36
CA ALA A 95 5.66 -11.01 -12.13
C ALA A 95 5.84 -10.25 -10.80
N ALA A 96 5.01 -9.24 -10.51
CA ALA A 96 5.07 -8.49 -9.26
C ALA A 96 4.81 -9.40 -8.05
N GLN A 97 3.82 -10.29 -8.16
CA GLN A 97 3.50 -11.30 -7.14
C GLN A 97 4.64 -12.30 -6.93
N SER A 98 5.28 -12.77 -8.01
CA SER A 98 6.45 -13.66 -7.90
C SER A 98 7.62 -12.98 -7.22
N MET A 99 7.89 -11.72 -7.56
CA MET A 99 8.95 -10.92 -6.94
C MET A 99 8.69 -10.72 -5.44
N LEU A 100 7.48 -10.32 -5.05
CA LEU A 100 7.11 -10.16 -3.65
C LEU A 100 7.35 -11.45 -2.84
N ARG A 101 6.95 -12.60 -3.38
CA ARG A 101 7.18 -13.89 -2.71
C ARG A 101 8.65 -14.22 -2.56
N ALA A 102 9.47 -13.99 -3.58
CA ALA A 102 10.91 -14.18 -3.49
C ALA A 102 11.52 -13.28 -2.39
N TYR A 103 11.15 -12.00 -2.36
CA TYR A 103 11.60 -11.05 -1.33
C TYR A 103 11.21 -11.48 0.08
N LEU A 104 9.99 -12.00 0.28
CA LEU A 104 9.53 -12.48 1.58
C LEU A 104 10.23 -13.78 1.98
N ALA A 105 10.35 -14.74 1.07
CA ALA A 105 10.99 -16.03 1.32
C ALA A 105 12.49 -15.90 1.64
N GLU A 106 13.17 -14.91 1.04
CA GLU A 106 14.56 -14.58 1.31
C GLU A 106 14.76 -13.74 2.59
N GLY A 107 13.68 -13.30 3.25
CA GLY A 107 13.75 -12.46 4.45
C GLY A 107 14.22 -11.03 4.20
N ARG A 108 14.29 -10.58 2.93
CA ARG A 108 14.85 -9.27 2.54
C ARG A 108 14.06 -8.06 3.04
N HIS A 109 12.81 -8.26 3.46
CA HIS A 109 12.01 -7.23 4.11
C HIS A 109 12.62 -6.77 5.46
N LEU A 110 13.42 -7.60 6.12
CA LEU A 110 14.13 -7.25 7.36
C LEU A 110 15.32 -6.31 7.12
N GLU A 111 15.78 -6.20 5.88
CA GLU A 111 16.89 -5.33 5.48
C GLU A 111 16.41 -3.95 5.02
N LEU A 112 15.09 -3.76 4.88
CA LEU A 112 14.51 -2.49 4.48
C LEU A 112 14.75 -1.43 5.57
N VAL A 113 15.22 -0.26 5.13
CA VAL A 113 15.43 0.91 5.97
C VAL A 113 14.32 1.90 5.67
N ASP A 114 13.47 2.17 6.66
CA ASP A 114 12.49 3.25 6.57
C ASP A 114 13.03 4.54 7.18
N TRP A 115 12.21 5.59 7.16
CA TRP A 115 12.60 6.87 7.73
C TRP A 115 12.87 6.81 9.24
N ASP A 116 12.15 5.96 9.97
CA ASP A 116 12.33 5.82 11.42
C ASP A 116 13.69 5.19 11.74
N CYS A 117 14.06 4.12 11.04
CA CYS A 117 15.39 3.51 11.12
C CYS A 117 16.53 4.49 10.81
N HIS A 118 16.30 5.40 9.86
CA HIS A 118 17.27 6.43 9.49
C HIS A 118 17.39 7.54 10.55
N LEU A 119 16.31 7.88 11.24
CA LEU A 119 16.37 8.82 12.35
C LEU A 119 17.18 8.27 13.53
N ASP A 120 17.07 6.97 13.79
CA ASP A 120 17.87 6.28 14.80
C ASP A 120 19.35 6.16 14.39
N ASP A 121 19.63 5.87 13.12
CA ASP A 121 20.98 5.80 12.56
C ASP A 121 21.06 6.46 11.17
N PRO A 122 21.49 7.74 11.10
CA PRO A 122 21.57 8.50 9.86
C PRO A 122 22.54 7.91 8.82
N SER A 123 23.41 6.97 9.20
CA SER A 123 24.29 6.28 8.25
C SER A 123 23.55 5.26 7.39
N ARG A 124 22.35 4.82 7.82
CA ARG A 124 21.49 3.92 7.06
C ARG A 124 20.64 4.74 6.09
N GLY A 125 20.93 4.65 4.80
CA GLY A 125 20.12 5.34 3.78
C GLY A 125 18.70 4.77 3.69
N TRP A 126 17.69 5.64 3.74
CA TRP A 126 16.26 5.26 3.62
C TRP A 126 15.74 5.25 2.18
N LEU A 127 16.50 5.85 1.25
CA LEU A 127 16.22 5.78 -0.17
C LEU A 127 16.99 4.60 -0.77
N PRO A 128 16.39 3.83 -1.70
CA PRO A 128 17.14 2.83 -2.45
C PRO A 128 18.31 3.50 -3.21
N PRO A 129 19.46 2.81 -3.30
CA PRO A 129 20.64 3.32 -3.99
C PRO A 129 20.42 3.51 -5.50
#